data_AF-A0A7C3TBD9-F1
#
_entry.id   AF-A0A7C3TBD9-F1
#
_cell.length_a   1.000
_cell.length_b   1.000
_cell.length_c   1.000
_cell.angle_alpha   90.00
_cell.angle_beta   90.00
_cell.angle_gamma   90.00
#
_symmetry.space_group_name_H-M   'P 1'
#
loop_
_entity.id
_entity.type
_entity.pdbx_description
1 polymer ?
#
loop_
_entity_poly.entity_id
_entity_poly.type
_entity_poly.pdbx_seq_one_letter_code
_entity_poly.pdbx_strand_id
1 'polypeptide(L)'
;MMRHLWRLTPCMFAVMLVSAAAPSAARPEYAEKEKRDCAYCHINPAGGGERNTRGQYYASHDHSLKGLPVEFKLLWKISAPAESRRVGLGDVLGTKKPQVLVLGSTDELAVYEVSGEQLTQKAAVKLGPKASSFVVGNLQKDKPAIVAVPGALFHWTGQAFEQTKAPALSAISGTVRFFEGEECVFHFDGISDPTVFSVKLGEQNPLVVGPGMVLPDQGAGVYSWVVARFPEDAVAALGWPSEVSKSPVVGLWDARADKKLMAWAIWTDTKGSRLVLVDPGVLMYGGSFKPSWSSEPFEGKVLDVTLGLDPKDGKVPGFLVLTAGSSDEKTRTLHFLALQ
;
A
#
# COMPACT_ATOMS: atom_id res chain seq x y z
N MET A 1 -72.76 6.00 3.17
CA MET A 1 -72.76 4.67 3.81
C MET A 1 -71.31 4.23 3.91
N MET A 2 -70.65 3.82 5.00
CA MET A 2 -70.89 3.61 6.44
C MET A 2 -69.50 3.86 7.09
N ARG A 3 -69.33 4.89 7.93
CA ARG A 3 -69.02 4.83 9.38
C ARG A 3 -68.61 3.47 9.95
N HIS A 4 -67.44 3.40 10.60
CA HIS A 4 -67.15 2.80 11.93
C HIS A 4 -65.67 3.12 12.30
N LEU A 5 -65.38 4.17 13.08
CA LEU A 5 -64.97 4.10 14.50
C LEU A 5 -64.56 2.70 14.98
N TRP A 6 -63.35 2.56 15.54
CA TRP A 6 -63.07 2.01 16.88
C TRP A 6 -61.77 2.63 17.43
N ARG A 7 -61.89 3.25 18.61
CA ARG A 7 -60.80 3.61 19.51
C ARG A 7 -60.40 2.34 20.27
N LEU A 8 -59.12 2.18 20.63
CA LEU A 8 -58.65 1.70 21.95
C LEU A 8 -57.11 1.85 22.04
N THR A 9 -56.70 2.68 22.98
CA THR A 9 -55.34 2.97 23.46
C THR A 9 -54.98 1.97 24.59
N PRO A 10 -53.82 2.07 25.28
CA PRO A 10 -52.47 1.56 25.01
C PRO A 10 -52.05 0.38 25.93
N CYS A 11 -50.94 -0.31 25.63
CA CYS A 11 -50.09 -0.92 26.65
C CYS A 11 -48.62 -0.77 26.24
N MET A 12 -48.11 0.42 26.49
CA MET A 12 -46.70 0.77 26.34
C MET A 12 -45.94 0.17 27.54
N PHE A 13 -45.56 -1.09 27.45
CA PHE A 13 -44.60 -1.69 28.38
C PHE A 13 -43.21 -1.13 28.07
N ALA A 14 -42.89 0.02 28.68
CA ALA A 14 -41.53 0.52 28.76
C ALA A 14 -40.75 -0.36 29.74
N VAL A 15 -40.20 -1.47 29.25
CA VAL A 15 -39.18 -2.24 29.98
C VAL A 15 -37.92 -1.38 30.01
N MET A 16 -37.74 -0.63 31.09
CA MET A 16 -36.49 0.06 31.42
C MET A 16 -35.43 -1.01 31.68
N LEU A 17 -34.71 -1.40 30.64
CA LEU A 17 -33.49 -2.21 30.77
C LEU A 17 -32.43 -1.29 31.40
N VAL A 18 -32.34 -1.28 32.74
CA VAL A 18 -31.23 -0.67 33.47
C VAL A 18 -30.02 -1.56 33.24
N SER A 19 -29.33 -1.35 32.12
CA SER A 19 -28.03 -1.94 31.85
C SER A 19 -27.04 -1.35 32.85
N ALA A 20 -26.82 -2.04 33.97
CA ALA A 20 -25.71 -1.77 34.86
C ALA A 20 -24.41 -2.01 34.08
N ALA A 21 -23.87 -0.95 33.49
CA ALA A 21 -22.56 -0.99 32.86
C ALA A 21 -21.54 -1.28 33.97
N ALA A 22 -21.12 -2.53 34.08
CA ALA A 22 -20.05 -2.91 34.97
C ALA A 22 -18.84 -2.02 34.66
N PRO A 23 -18.20 -1.41 35.67
CA PRO A 23 -17.03 -0.58 35.45
C PRO A 23 -16.01 -1.40 34.65
N SER A 24 -15.58 -0.85 33.50
CA SER A 24 -14.50 -1.39 32.68
C SER A 24 -13.18 -1.22 33.45
N ALA A 25 -13.02 -1.99 34.52
CA ALA A 25 -11.77 -2.09 35.24
C ALA A 25 -10.72 -2.67 34.29
N ALA A 26 -9.52 -2.09 34.34
CA ALA A 26 -8.35 -2.71 33.71
C ALA A 26 -8.26 -4.16 34.19
N ARG A 27 -7.97 -5.09 33.28
CA ARG A 27 -7.72 -6.50 33.59
C ARG A 27 -6.20 -6.73 33.56
N PRO A 28 -5.48 -6.63 34.70
CA PRO A 28 -4.03 -6.75 34.72
C PRO A 28 -3.53 -8.09 34.17
N GLU A 29 -4.38 -9.12 34.21
CA GLU A 29 -4.10 -10.45 33.69
C GLU A 29 -3.75 -10.43 32.19
N TYR A 30 -4.31 -9.47 31.43
CA TYR A 30 -4.00 -9.28 30.01
C TYR A 30 -2.63 -8.64 29.79
N ALA A 31 -2.26 -7.67 30.63
CA ALA A 31 -0.94 -7.03 30.59
C ALA A 31 0.15 -8.05 30.95
N GLU A 32 -0.11 -8.89 31.95
CA GLU A 32 0.77 -9.98 32.37
C GLU A 32 0.93 -11.05 31.28
N LYS A 33 -0.17 -11.50 30.67
CA LYS A 33 -0.16 -12.47 29.56
C LYS A 33 0.79 -12.03 28.43
N GLU A 34 0.71 -10.77 28.04
CA GLU A 34 1.50 -10.21 26.94
C GLU A 34 2.88 -9.70 27.37
N LYS A 35 3.19 -9.71 28.67
CA LYS A 35 4.41 -9.14 29.26
C LYS A 35 4.62 -7.67 28.85
N ARG A 36 3.55 -6.88 28.90
CA ARG A 36 3.55 -5.44 28.56
C ARG A 36 2.90 -4.63 29.67
N ASP A 37 3.38 -3.42 29.88
CA ASP A 37 2.73 -2.48 30.81
C ASP A 37 1.37 -2.03 30.29
N CYS A 38 0.45 -1.65 31.19
CA CYS A 38 -0.88 -1.13 30.84
C CYS A 38 -0.83 0.04 29.84
N ALA A 39 0.19 0.92 29.95
CA ALA A 39 0.45 2.03 29.04
C ALA A 39 0.66 1.59 27.57
N TYR A 40 0.99 0.33 27.34
CA TYR A 40 1.17 -0.21 26.00
C TYR A 40 -0.16 -0.23 25.22
N CYS A 41 -1.28 -0.51 25.91
CA CYS A 41 -2.62 -0.61 25.31
C CYS A 41 -3.55 0.56 25.70
N HIS A 42 -3.28 1.25 26.80
CA HIS A 42 -4.12 2.33 27.33
C HIS A 42 -3.42 3.68 27.26
N ILE A 43 -4.20 4.75 27.09
CA ILE A 43 -3.69 6.13 27.19
C ILE A 43 -3.28 6.43 28.64
N ASN A 44 -4.06 5.93 29.62
CA ASN A 44 -3.71 6.00 31.04
C ASN A 44 -2.67 4.91 31.39
N PRO A 45 -1.46 5.27 31.85
CA PRO A 45 -0.45 4.30 32.25
C PRO A 45 -0.85 3.39 33.40
N ALA A 46 -1.77 3.83 34.27
CA ALA A 46 -2.31 3.02 35.36
C ALA A 46 -3.28 1.92 34.87
N GLY A 47 -3.61 1.90 33.57
CA GLY A 47 -4.60 1.01 32.97
C GLY A 47 -6.02 1.57 33.02
N GLY A 48 -6.92 0.91 32.29
CA GLY A 48 -8.32 1.34 32.16
C GLY A 48 -8.45 2.60 31.31
N GLY A 49 -9.69 3.09 31.18
CA GLY A 49 -9.99 4.23 30.31
C GLY A 49 -9.76 3.92 28.82
N GLU A 50 -9.57 4.99 28.04
CA GLU A 50 -9.47 4.90 26.59
C GLU A 50 -8.23 4.10 26.13
N ARG A 51 -8.44 3.24 25.13
CA ARG A 51 -7.39 2.44 24.52
C ARG A 51 -6.69 3.23 23.42
N ASN A 52 -5.37 3.16 23.38
CA ASN A 52 -4.61 3.63 22.22
C ASN A 52 -4.78 2.67 21.03
N THR A 53 -4.17 2.98 19.87
CA THR A 53 -4.27 2.17 18.65
C THR A 53 -3.89 0.68 18.87
N ARG A 54 -2.90 0.40 19.74
CA ARG A 54 -2.49 -0.97 20.08
C ARG A 54 -3.52 -1.67 20.97
N GLY A 55 -4.10 -0.97 21.93
CA GLY A 55 -5.20 -1.51 22.74
C GLY A 55 -6.45 -1.81 21.92
N GLN A 56 -6.78 -0.94 20.96
CA GLN A 56 -7.86 -1.19 20.01
C GLN A 56 -7.57 -2.42 19.13
N TYR A 57 -6.31 -2.62 18.71
CA TYR A 57 -5.88 -3.85 18.03
C TYR A 57 -6.07 -5.08 18.94
N TYR A 58 -5.54 -5.04 20.15
CA TYR A 58 -5.67 -6.14 21.11
C TYR A 58 -7.13 -6.55 21.32
N ALA A 59 -8.02 -5.58 21.52
CA ALA A 59 -9.45 -5.83 21.71
C ALA A 59 -10.13 -6.47 20.49
N SER A 60 -9.67 -6.17 19.27
CA SER A 60 -10.23 -6.72 18.02
C SER A 60 -9.53 -8.00 17.53
N HIS A 61 -8.48 -8.47 18.20
CA HIS A 61 -7.65 -9.62 17.80
C HIS A 61 -7.56 -10.66 18.91
N ASP A 62 -8.71 -11.09 19.42
CA ASP A 62 -8.83 -12.11 20.47
C ASP A 62 -7.93 -11.86 21.69
N HIS A 63 -7.72 -10.58 22.02
CA HIS A 63 -6.83 -10.17 23.10
C HIS A 63 -5.42 -10.77 22.91
N SER A 64 -4.82 -10.53 21.74
CA SER A 64 -3.46 -10.92 21.37
C SER A 64 -2.70 -9.75 20.75
N LEU A 65 -1.43 -9.56 21.12
CA LEU A 65 -0.53 -8.61 20.44
C LEU A 65 0.30 -9.27 19.32
N LYS A 66 0.02 -10.54 18.97
CA LYS A 66 0.69 -11.20 17.86
C LYS A 66 0.53 -10.36 16.57
N GLY A 67 1.63 -10.14 15.86
CA GLY A 67 1.67 -9.26 14.67
C GLY A 67 1.81 -7.76 14.99
N LEU A 68 2.10 -7.41 16.25
CA LEU A 68 2.52 -6.07 16.65
C LEU A 68 3.94 -6.06 17.24
N PRO A 69 4.75 -5.03 16.91
CA PRO A 69 4.52 -4.07 15.84
C PRO A 69 4.54 -4.77 14.46
N VAL A 70 4.06 -4.09 13.42
CA VAL A 70 4.31 -4.57 12.06
C VAL A 70 5.82 -4.41 11.82
N GLU A 71 6.49 -5.51 11.54
CA GLU A 71 7.93 -5.56 11.34
C GLU A 71 8.27 -6.06 9.94
N PHE A 72 9.28 -5.45 9.34
CA PHE A 72 9.89 -5.95 8.12
C PHE A 72 11.34 -6.32 8.38
N LYS A 73 11.79 -7.36 7.69
CA LYS A 73 13.21 -7.73 7.65
C LYS A 73 13.71 -7.69 6.23
N LEU A 74 14.94 -7.20 6.06
CA LEU A 74 15.66 -7.36 4.81
C LEU A 74 15.87 -8.85 4.57
N LEU A 75 15.18 -9.40 3.57
CA LEU A 75 15.24 -10.82 3.24
C LEU A 75 16.36 -11.11 2.25
N TRP A 76 16.58 -10.20 1.31
CA TRP A 76 17.68 -10.29 0.34
C TRP A 76 18.02 -8.93 -0.28
N LYS A 77 19.24 -8.87 -0.82
CA LYS A 77 19.80 -7.74 -1.57
C LYS A 77 20.43 -8.28 -2.85
N ILE A 78 20.15 -7.67 -4.00
CA ILE A 78 20.67 -8.11 -5.31
C ILE A 78 21.07 -6.89 -6.14
N SER A 79 22.17 -6.99 -6.90
CA SER A 79 22.58 -5.94 -7.84
C SER A 79 21.56 -5.79 -8.97
N ALA A 80 21.18 -4.55 -9.26
CA ALA A 80 20.36 -4.18 -10.42
C ALA A 80 21.23 -3.62 -11.55
N PRO A 81 20.72 -3.58 -12.80
CA PRO A 81 21.38 -2.86 -13.90
C PRO A 81 21.71 -1.42 -13.51
N ALA A 82 22.88 -0.90 -13.89
CA ALA A 82 23.39 0.40 -13.41
C ALA A 82 22.50 1.60 -13.79
N GLU A 83 21.80 1.48 -14.93
CA GLU A 83 20.88 2.46 -15.47
C GLU A 83 19.48 2.43 -14.84
N SER A 84 19.23 1.51 -13.92
CA SER A 84 17.94 1.37 -13.24
C SER A 84 17.52 2.67 -12.56
N ARG A 85 16.31 3.13 -12.85
CA ARG A 85 15.71 4.32 -12.21
C ARG A 85 14.35 4.05 -11.59
N ARG A 86 13.64 3.01 -12.03
CA ARG A 86 12.32 2.65 -11.52
C ARG A 86 12.11 1.14 -11.47
N VAL A 87 11.26 0.71 -10.56
CA VAL A 87 10.95 -0.71 -10.35
C VAL A 87 9.44 -0.98 -10.23
N GLY A 88 9.07 -2.19 -10.60
CA GLY A 88 7.74 -2.76 -10.39
C GLY A 88 7.83 -4.22 -9.96
N LEU A 89 6.75 -4.73 -9.36
CA LEU A 89 6.58 -6.14 -9.03
C LEU A 89 5.23 -6.62 -9.56
N GLY A 90 5.20 -7.80 -10.17
CA GLY A 90 3.96 -8.43 -10.62
C GLY A 90 4.21 -9.67 -11.46
N ASP A 91 3.25 -10.61 -11.47
CA ASP A 91 3.29 -11.80 -12.35
C ASP A 91 2.85 -11.42 -13.77
N VAL A 92 3.70 -10.67 -14.48
CA VAL A 92 3.38 -10.19 -15.83
C VAL A 92 3.49 -11.29 -16.88
N LEU A 93 4.18 -12.40 -16.59
CA LEU A 93 4.37 -13.51 -17.52
C LEU A 93 3.37 -14.67 -17.32
N GLY A 94 2.47 -14.58 -16.34
CA GLY A 94 1.48 -15.63 -16.04
C GLY A 94 2.08 -16.92 -15.47
N THR A 95 3.23 -16.80 -14.81
CA THR A 95 3.97 -17.91 -14.20
C THR A 95 3.50 -18.24 -12.79
N LYS A 96 2.56 -17.48 -12.23
CA LYS A 96 2.11 -17.50 -10.83
C LYS A 96 3.19 -17.09 -9.82
N LYS A 97 4.28 -16.49 -10.30
CA LYS A 97 5.33 -15.87 -9.49
C LYS A 97 5.51 -14.44 -9.95
N PRO A 98 5.74 -13.47 -9.05
CA PRO A 98 6.01 -12.12 -9.48
C PRO A 98 7.41 -12.03 -10.10
N GLN A 99 7.52 -11.22 -11.15
CA GLN A 99 8.79 -10.80 -11.72
C GLN A 99 9.19 -9.43 -11.14
N VAL A 100 10.48 -9.15 -11.18
CA VAL A 100 11.02 -7.81 -10.97
C VAL A 100 11.02 -7.09 -12.31
N LEU A 101 10.35 -5.95 -12.40
CA LEU A 101 10.37 -5.10 -13.58
C LEU A 101 11.29 -3.92 -13.32
N VAL A 102 12.20 -3.65 -14.25
CA VAL A 102 13.19 -2.57 -14.12
C VAL A 102 13.14 -1.68 -15.35
N LEU A 103 12.92 -0.39 -15.12
CA LEU A 103 13.06 0.63 -16.16
C LEU A 103 14.42 1.31 -16.01
N GLY A 104 15.22 1.20 -17.07
CA GLY A 104 16.53 1.83 -17.19
C GLY A 104 16.47 3.29 -17.66
N SER A 105 17.56 3.76 -18.27
CA SER A 105 17.65 5.09 -18.89
C SER A 105 16.82 5.24 -20.18
N THR A 106 16.49 4.12 -20.82
CA THR A 106 15.64 4.06 -22.03
C THR A 106 14.15 3.99 -21.67
N ASP A 107 13.31 3.82 -22.70
CA ASP A 107 11.88 3.54 -22.58
C ASP A 107 11.56 2.03 -22.60
N GLU A 108 12.59 1.17 -22.54
CA GLU A 108 12.44 -0.28 -22.49
C GLU A 108 12.36 -0.75 -21.04
N LEU A 109 11.26 -1.45 -20.72
CA LEU A 109 11.04 -2.09 -19.44
C LEU A 109 11.51 -3.54 -19.53
N ALA A 110 12.54 -3.89 -18.77
CA ALA A 110 13.04 -5.26 -18.69
C ALA A 110 12.37 -6.04 -17.56
N VAL A 111 12.04 -7.31 -17.83
CA VAL A 111 11.35 -8.21 -16.91
C VAL A 111 12.33 -9.29 -16.47
N TYR A 112 12.58 -9.37 -15.17
CA TYR A 112 13.56 -10.26 -14.56
C TYR A 112 12.89 -11.30 -13.65
N GLU A 113 13.39 -12.52 -13.74
CA GLU A 113 13.21 -13.53 -12.71
C GLU A 113 14.35 -13.45 -11.70
N VAL A 114 14.02 -13.65 -10.42
CA VAL A 114 15.01 -13.72 -9.35
C VAL A 114 15.37 -15.19 -9.12
N SER A 115 16.64 -15.55 -9.36
CA SER A 115 17.16 -16.89 -9.11
C SER A 115 18.38 -16.80 -8.19
N GLY A 116 18.22 -17.24 -6.94
CA GLY A 116 19.25 -17.10 -5.92
C GLY A 116 19.57 -15.63 -5.64
N GLU A 117 20.77 -15.20 -6.03
CA GLU A 117 21.29 -13.83 -5.87
C GLU A 117 21.42 -13.08 -7.20
N GLN A 118 20.81 -13.60 -8.28
CA GLN A 118 20.94 -13.05 -9.63
C GLN A 118 19.58 -12.69 -10.23
N LEU A 119 19.59 -11.65 -11.06
CA LEU A 119 18.49 -11.30 -11.95
C LEU A 119 18.74 -11.92 -13.32
N THR A 120 17.78 -12.72 -13.80
CA THR A 120 17.80 -13.26 -15.17
C THR A 120 16.71 -12.60 -15.99
N GLN A 121 17.08 -11.83 -17.01
CA GLN A 121 16.11 -11.19 -17.90
C GLN A 121 15.34 -12.25 -18.69
N LYS A 122 14.01 -12.18 -18.67
CA LYS A 122 13.10 -13.11 -19.35
C LYS A 122 12.39 -12.47 -20.54
N ALA A 123 12.10 -11.17 -20.43
CA ALA A 123 11.42 -10.41 -21.47
C ALA A 123 11.80 -8.93 -21.40
N ALA A 124 11.44 -8.19 -22.44
CA ALA A 124 11.52 -6.73 -22.47
C ALA A 124 10.36 -6.17 -23.30
N VAL A 125 9.94 -4.95 -23.00
CA VAL A 125 8.88 -4.25 -23.75
C VAL A 125 9.17 -2.76 -23.83
N LYS A 126 9.00 -2.16 -25.02
CA LYS A 126 9.11 -0.71 -25.20
C LYS A 126 7.82 -0.03 -24.80
N LEU A 127 7.89 0.81 -23.78
CA LEU A 127 6.75 1.52 -23.24
C LEU A 127 6.48 2.88 -23.92
N GLY A 128 7.46 3.40 -24.66
CA GLY A 128 7.37 4.70 -25.33
C GLY A 128 7.65 5.90 -24.41
N PRO A 129 7.36 7.14 -24.87
CA PRO A 129 7.85 8.37 -24.23
C PRO A 129 7.39 8.59 -22.78
N LYS A 130 6.30 7.95 -22.36
CA LYS A 130 5.73 8.07 -21.01
C LYS A 130 6.12 6.89 -20.10
N ALA A 131 7.15 6.12 -20.46
CA ALA A 131 7.64 4.97 -19.70
C ALA A 131 7.90 5.29 -18.22
N SER A 132 8.39 6.50 -17.91
CA SER A 132 8.69 6.91 -16.52
C SER A 132 7.48 6.95 -15.60
N SER A 133 6.25 6.90 -16.14
CA SER A 133 4.99 6.87 -15.37
C SER A 133 4.39 5.47 -15.26
N PHE A 134 5.14 4.41 -15.58
CA PHE A 134 4.58 3.07 -15.57
C PHE A 134 4.16 2.62 -14.17
N VAL A 135 3.12 1.81 -14.14
CA VAL A 135 2.70 1.02 -12.97
C VAL A 135 2.45 -0.42 -13.39
N VAL A 136 2.49 -1.33 -12.42
CA VAL A 136 2.26 -2.76 -12.61
C VAL A 136 1.24 -3.19 -11.57
N GLY A 137 0.24 -3.95 -11.98
CA GLY A 137 -0.78 -4.47 -11.06
C GLY A 137 -1.62 -5.57 -11.69
N ASN A 138 -2.37 -6.31 -10.87
CA ASN A 138 -3.34 -7.30 -11.33
C ASN A 138 -4.65 -6.60 -11.72
N LEU A 139 -4.56 -5.72 -12.72
CA LEU A 139 -5.62 -4.78 -13.11
C LEU A 139 -6.86 -5.45 -13.71
N GLN A 140 -6.77 -6.75 -14.00
CA GLN A 140 -7.86 -7.59 -14.43
C GLN A 140 -7.79 -8.93 -13.70
N LYS A 141 -8.93 -9.35 -13.13
CA LYS A 141 -9.03 -10.60 -12.36
C LYS A 141 -8.65 -11.81 -13.23
N ASP A 142 -7.97 -12.77 -12.61
CA ASP A 142 -7.58 -14.06 -13.22
C ASP A 142 -6.70 -13.91 -14.48
N LYS A 143 -6.03 -12.77 -14.63
CA LYS A 143 -5.05 -12.51 -15.69
C LYS A 143 -3.67 -12.24 -15.09
N PRO A 144 -2.59 -12.44 -15.86
CA PRO A 144 -1.28 -11.91 -15.51
C PRO A 144 -1.35 -10.41 -15.21
N ALA A 145 -0.40 -9.92 -14.42
CA ALA A 145 -0.28 -8.50 -14.14
C ALA A 145 -0.08 -7.70 -15.44
N ILE A 146 -0.67 -6.51 -15.48
CA ILE A 146 -0.66 -5.61 -16.63
C ILE A 146 0.29 -4.45 -16.30
N VAL A 147 1.10 -4.06 -17.28
CA VAL A 147 1.90 -2.83 -17.22
C VAL A 147 1.09 -1.72 -17.85
N ALA A 148 0.80 -0.66 -17.10
CA ALA A 148 0.08 0.50 -17.60
C ALA A 148 1.02 1.70 -17.69
N VAL A 149 0.93 2.44 -18.79
CA VAL A 149 1.53 3.77 -18.97
C VAL A 149 0.44 4.71 -19.51
N PRO A 150 0.61 6.03 -19.40
CA PRO A 150 -0.43 6.89 -19.92
C PRO A 150 -0.58 6.72 -21.45
N GLY A 151 -1.79 6.38 -21.88
CA GLY A 151 -2.18 6.10 -23.26
C GLY A 151 -2.14 4.63 -23.69
N ALA A 152 -1.60 3.71 -22.88
CA ALA A 152 -1.44 2.31 -23.29
C ALA A 152 -1.40 1.32 -22.11
N LEU A 153 -1.86 0.09 -22.39
CA LEU A 153 -1.73 -1.07 -21.52
C LEU A 153 -0.87 -2.12 -22.24
N PHE A 154 0.04 -2.77 -21.53
CA PHE A 154 0.85 -3.88 -22.04
C PHE A 154 0.54 -5.13 -21.25
N HIS A 155 0.18 -6.20 -21.96
CA HIS A 155 -0.21 -7.47 -21.35
C HIS A 155 0.46 -8.63 -22.08
N TRP A 156 0.74 -9.71 -21.36
CA TRP A 156 1.40 -10.88 -21.90
C TRP A 156 0.42 -11.85 -22.55
N THR A 157 0.73 -12.30 -23.76
CA THR A 157 -0.10 -13.26 -24.53
C THR A 157 0.37 -14.71 -24.42
N GLY A 158 1.39 -14.98 -23.62
CA GLY A 158 2.07 -16.27 -23.56
C GLY A 158 3.36 -16.30 -24.38
N GLN A 159 3.53 -15.39 -25.34
CA GLN A 159 4.71 -15.32 -26.21
C GLN A 159 5.40 -13.96 -26.20
N ALA A 160 4.62 -12.88 -26.19
CA ALA A 160 5.12 -11.52 -26.22
C ALA A 160 4.18 -10.57 -25.45
N PHE A 161 4.66 -9.36 -25.20
CA PHE A 161 3.80 -8.27 -24.75
C PHE A 161 3.01 -7.70 -25.94
N GLU A 162 1.70 -7.61 -25.78
CA GLU A 162 0.83 -6.87 -26.69
C GLU A 162 0.41 -5.54 -26.08
N GLN A 163 0.37 -4.52 -26.93
CA GLN A 163 -0.05 -3.17 -26.56
C GLN A 163 -1.54 -2.97 -26.90
N THR A 164 -2.34 -2.63 -25.90
CA THR A 164 -3.71 -2.16 -26.07
C THR A 164 -3.74 -0.63 -25.90
N LYS A 165 -4.29 0.09 -26.88
CA LYS A 165 -4.45 1.55 -26.80
C LYS A 165 -5.47 1.90 -25.71
N ALA A 166 -5.11 2.86 -24.86
CA ALA A 166 -5.92 3.29 -23.72
C ALA A 166 -5.88 4.82 -23.61
N PRO A 167 -6.40 5.56 -24.61
CA PRO A 167 -6.21 7.02 -24.72
C PRO A 167 -6.84 7.80 -23.56
N ALA A 168 -7.87 7.25 -22.90
CA ALA A 168 -8.48 7.87 -21.73
C ALA A 168 -7.57 7.85 -20.48
N LEU A 169 -6.53 7.00 -20.43
CA LEU A 169 -5.50 7.02 -19.39
C LEU A 169 -4.45 8.08 -19.71
N SER A 170 -4.79 9.36 -19.63
CA SER A 170 -3.91 10.45 -20.04
C SER A 170 -2.71 10.69 -19.10
N ALA A 171 -2.88 10.32 -17.82
CA ALA A 171 -1.90 10.37 -16.74
C ALA A 171 -2.10 9.18 -15.77
N ILE A 172 -1.08 8.87 -14.97
CA ILE A 172 -1.12 7.83 -13.93
C ILE A 172 -0.39 8.39 -12.71
N SER A 173 -1.06 8.35 -11.57
CA SER A 173 -0.45 8.66 -10.27
C SER A 173 -0.10 7.38 -9.51
N GLY A 174 -0.78 6.25 -9.74
CA GLY A 174 -0.47 5.03 -9.01
C GLY A 174 -1.41 3.86 -9.29
N THR A 175 -1.32 2.86 -8.42
CA THR A 175 -2.28 1.76 -8.32
C THR A 175 -2.94 1.73 -6.95
N VAL A 176 -4.21 1.32 -6.94
CA VAL A 176 -4.98 1.07 -5.73
C VAL A 176 -5.55 -0.34 -5.81
N ARG A 177 -5.39 -1.11 -4.74
CA ARG A 177 -6.07 -2.39 -4.57
C ARG A 177 -7.09 -2.26 -3.45
N PHE A 178 -8.34 -2.51 -3.78
CA PHE A 178 -9.45 -2.51 -2.83
C PHE A 178 -9.45 -3.81 -2.02
N PHE A 179 -10.05 -3.78 -0.84
CA PHE A 179 -10.14 -4.94 0.05
C PHE A 179 -10.89 -6.12 -0.60
N GLU A 180 -11.82 -5.83 -1.51
CA GLU A 180 -12.54 -6.84 -2.31
C GLU A 180 -11.66 -7.51 -3.39
N GLY A 181 -10.42 -7.04 -3.54
CA GLY A 181 -9.39 -7.65 -4.38
C GLY A 181 -9.25 -7.01 -5.77
N GLU A 182 -10.17 -6.14 -6.18
CA GLU A 182 -10.03 -5.34 -7.41
C GLU A 182 -8.82 -4.41 -7.31
N GLU A 183 -8.01 -4.39 -8.35
CA GLU A 183 -6.86 -3.48 -8.47
C GLU A 183 -7.06 -2.58 -9.69
N CYS A 184 -6.89 -1.28 -9.48
CA CYS A 184 -7.13 -0.24 -10.47
C CYS A 184 -5.90 0.65 -10.62
N VAL A 185 -5.82 1.35 -11.75
CA VAL A 185 -4.93 2.50 -11.90
C VAL A 185 -5.70 3.75 -11.53
N PHE A 186 -5.03 4.73 -10.94
CA PHE A 186 -5.66 6.02 -10.65
C PHE A 186 -4.78 7.19 -11.05
N HIS A 187 -5.42 8.33 -11.27
CA HIS A 187 -4.80 9.63 -11.45
C HIS A 187 -5.36 10.62 -10.44
N PHE A 188 -4.47 11.35 -9.78
CA PHE A 188 -4.78 12.43 -8.87
C PHE A 188 -3.93 13.64 -9.26
N ASP A 189 -4.58 14.78 -9.47
CA ASP A 189 -3.98 16.04 -9.91
C ASP A 189 -3.62 16.98 -8.74
N GLY A 190 -3.91 16.57 -7.50
CA GLY A 190 -3.69 17.37 -6.29
C GLY A 190 -4.87 18.26 -5.90
N ILE A 191 -5.92 18.36 -6.71
CA ILE A 191 -7.02 19.32 -6.53
C ILE A 191 -8.38 18.60 -6.50
N SER A 192 -8.60 17.66 -7.43
CA SER A 192 -9.87 16.96 -7.61
C SER A 192 -9.81 15.54 -7.05
N ASP A 193 -10.98 14.92 -6.86
CA ASP A 193 -11.05 13.52 -6.46
C ASP A 193 -10.29 12.64 -7.48
N PRO A 194 -9.53 11.62 -7.02
CA PRO A 194 -8.80 10.75 -7.92
C PRO A 194 -9.72 10.09 -8.95
N THR A 195 -9.35 10.16 -10.23
CA THR A 195 -10.01 9.38 -11.28
C THR A 195 -9.44 7.96 -11.26
N VAL A 196 -10.32 6.97 -11.10
CA VAL A 196 -9.94 5.55 -11.00
C VAL A 196 -10.41 4.79 -12.23
N PHE A 197 -9.54 3.96 -12.79
CA PHE A 197 -9.84 3.13 -13.95
C PHE A 197 -9.60 1.65 -13.63
N SER A 198 -10.66 0.84 -13.79
CA SER A 198 -10.52 -0.62 -13.86
C SER A 198 -10.21 -1.03 -15.30
N VAL A 199 -9.49 -2.14 -15.48
CA VAL A 199 -9.07 -2.62 -16.81
C VAL A 199 -9.89 -3.83 -17.24
N LYS A 200 -10.39 -3.77 -18.49
CA LYS A 200 -11.12 -4.85 -19.15
C LYS A 200 -10.56 -5.10 -20.55
N LEU A 201 -9.50 -5.91 -20.63
CA LEU A 201 -8.93 -6.28 -21.93
C LEU A 201 -9.96 -7.04 -22.78
N GLY A 202 -9.96 -6.75 -24.08
CA GLY A 202 -10.89 -7.32 -25.07
C GLY A 202 -12.13 -6.46 -25.33
N GLU A 203 -12.41 -5.45 -24.50
CA GLU A 203 -13.44 -4.45 -24.80
C GLU A 203 -12.91 -3.37 -25.77
N GLN A 204 -13.83 -2.71 -26.51
CA GLN A 204 -13.47 -1.63 -27.43
C GLN A 204 -12.76 -0.47 -26.69
N ASN A 205 -13.19 -0.19 -25.47
CA ASN A 205 -12.50 0.67 -24.54
C ASN A 205 -12.04 -0.17 -23.35
N PRO A 206 -10.72 -0.43 -23.19
CA PRO A 206 -10.23 -1.31 -22.14
C PRO A 206 -10.27 -0.66 -20.74
N LEU A 207 -10.67 0.61 -20.63
CA LEU A 207 -10.80 1.32 -19.37
C LEU A 207 -12.27 1.57 -19.05
N VAL A 208 -12.69 1.16 -17.86
CA VAL A 208 -13.97 1.53 -17.28
C VAL A 208 -13.75 2.36 -16.02
N VAL A 209 -14.70 3.23 -15.68
CA VAL A 209 -14.65 3.97 -14.41
C VAL A 209 -14.70 2.95 -13.27
N GLY A 210 -13.65 2.96 -12.44
CA GLY A 210 -13.53 2.08 -11.28
C GLY A 210 -14.21 2.65 -10.03
N PRO A 211 -14.09 1.97 -8.89
CA PRO A 211 -14.61 2.47 -7.62
C PRO A 211 -13.92 3.78 -7.23
N GLY A 212 -14.68 4.71 -6.64
CA GLY A 212 -14.11 5.96 -6.12
C GLY A 212 -13.11 5.71 -4.99
N MET A 213 -12.10 6.57 -4.91
CA MET A 213 -11.17 6.59 -3.77
C MET A 213 -11.73 7.50 -2.66
N VAL A 214 -11.67 7.02 -1.42
CA VAL A 214 -11.87 7.78 -0.18
C VAL A 214 -10.55 8.34 0.36
N LEU A 215 -10.64 9.28 1.31
CA LEU A 215 -9.46 9.84 1.96
C LEU A 215 -8.65 8.77 2.71
N PRO A 216 -7.33 8.95 2.89
CA PRO A 216 -6.45 7.97 3.53
C PRO A 216 -6.92 7.49 4.92
N ASP A 217 -7.48 8.37 5.75
CA ASP A 217 -8.00 8.08 7.08
C ASP A 217 -9.33 7.30 7.06
N GLN A 218 -10.06 7.41 5.95
CA GLN A 218 -11.29 6.65 5.68
C GLN A 218 -11.02 5.34 4.93
N GLY A 219 -9.78 5.12 4.47
CA GLY A 219 -9.41 3.96 3.66
C GLY A 219 -9.43 2.63 4.43
N ALA A 220 -9.52 2.65 5.75
CA ALA A 220 -9.55 1.46 6.59
C ALA A 220 -10.74 0.54 6.20
N GLY A 221 -10.43 -0.68 5.75
CA GLY A 221 -11.43 -1.63 5.24
C GLY A 221 -11.91 -1.36 3.81
N VAL A 222 -11.45 -0.28 3.18
CA VAL A 222 -11.68 0.03 1.76
C VAL A 222 -10.47 -0.40 0.93
N TYR A 223 -9.26 -0.06 1.38
CA TYR A 223 -8.02 -0.38 0.68
C TYR A 223 -7.32 -1.59 1.28
N SER A 224 -6.78 -2.43 0.39
CA SER A 224 -5.72 -3.37 0.73
C SER A 224 -4.36 -2.67 0.60
N TRP A 225 -4.10 -1.99 -0.52
CA TRP A 225 -2.91 -1.13 -0.65
C TRP A 225 -3.13 0.01 -1.64
N VAL A 226 -2.30 1.05 -1.52
CA VAL A 226 -2.13 2.15 -2.47
C VAL A 226 -0.64 2.34 -2.69
N VAL A 227 -0.21 2.43 -3.94
CA VAL A 227 1.15 2.84 -4.32
C VAL A 227 1.03 4.06 -5.22
N ALA A 228 1.40 5.23 -4.69
CA ALA A 228 1.27 6.51 -5.37
C ALA A 228 2.64 7.12 -5.65
N ARG A 229 2.78 7.72 -6.83
CA ARG A 229 3.94 8.49 -7.24
C ARG A 229 3.52 9.90 -7.55
N PHE A 230 4.01 10.82 -6.73
CA PHE A 230 3.62 12.21 -6.76
C PHE A 230 4.85 13.10 -6.91
N PRO A 231 4.70 14.28 -7.54
CA PRO A 231 5.69 15.31 -7.43
C PRO A 231 5.80 15.79 -5.97
N GLU A 232 6.96 16.37 -5.61
CA GLU A 232 7.30 16.75 -4.24
C GLU A 232 6.27 17.70 -3.60
N ASP A 233 5.76 18.65 -4.38
CA ASP A 233 4.73 19.61 -3.95
C ASP A 233 3.41 18.93 -3.60
N ALA A 234 2.99 17.93 -4.37
CA ALA A 234 1.81 17.13 -4.07
C ALA A 234 2.01 16.26 -2.82
N VAL A 235 3.21 15.69 -2.60
CA VAL A 235 3.53 14.96 -1.35
C VAL A 235 3.46 15.89 -0.15
N ALA A 236 4.01 17.11 -0.25
CA ALA A 236 3.92 18.11 0.81
C ALA A 236 2.47 18.57 1.08
N ALA A 237 1.66 18.75 0.03
CA ALA A 237 0.25 19.11 0.15
C ALA A 237 -0.59 18.04 0.88
N LEU A 238 -0.16 16.78 0.86
CA LEU A 238 -0.74 15.67 1.63
C LEU A 238 -0.33 15.65 3.11
N GLY A 239 0.37 16.68 3.60
CA GLY A 239 0.77 16.82 5.00
C GLY A 239 2.02 16.03 5.40
N TRP A 240 2.72 15.43 4.43
CA TRP A 240 3.99 14.77 4.71
C TRP A 240 5.08 15.80 5.06
N PRO A 241 5.98 15.49 6.00
CA PRO A 241 7.10 16.36 6.32
C PRO A 241 8.13 16.41 5.19
N SER A 242 9.00 17.42 5.21
CA SER A 242 10.00 17.70 4.17
C SER A 242 11.01 16.56 3.95
N GLU A 243 11.21 15.72 4.96
CA GLU A 243 12.05 14.53 4.92
C GLU A 243 11.44 13.44 4.06
N VAL A 244 10.11 13.44 3.91
CA VAL A 244 9.36 12.52 3.05
C VAL A 244 9.06 13.14 1.68
N SER A 245 8.85 14.46 1.58
CA SER A 245 8.51 15.14 0.32
C SER A 245 9.51 14.89 -0.81
N LYS A 246 10.77 14.62 -0.46
CA LYS A 246 11.85 14.25 -1.38
C LYS A 246 11.70 12.86 -2.00
N SER A 247 10.79 12.04 -1.48
CA SER A 247 10.48 10.73 -2.03
C SER A 247 9.45 10.86 -3.14
N PRO A 248 9.69 10.28 -4.33
CA PRO A 248 8.71 10.28 -5.39
C PRO A 248 7.57 9.29 -5.14
N VAL A 249 7.58 8.53 -4.03
CA VAL A 249 6.65 7.43 -3.79
C VAL A 249 6.17 7.39 -2.34
N VAL A 250 4.86 7.33 -2.19
CA VAL A 250 4.15 7.16 -0.92
C VAL A 250 3.04 6.14 -1.09
N GLY A 251 2.51 5.62 0.00
CA GLY A 251 1.37 4.73 -0.12
C GLY A 251 0.68 4.42 1.19
N LEU A 252 -0.33 3.56 1.06
CA LEU A 252 -1.10 3.00 2.15
C LEU A 252 -1.02 1.48 2.04
N TRP A 253 -1.02 0.78 3.17
CA TRP A 253 -1.04 -0.69 3.16
C TRP A 253 -1.69 -1.25 4.41
N ASP A 254 -2.66 -2.14 4.22
CA ASP A 254 -3.16 -3.07 5.23
C ASP A 254 -2.27 -4.32 5.23
N ALA A 255 -1.11 -4.20 5.89
CA ALA A 255 -0.10 -5.25 5.89
C ALA A 255 -0.58 -6.56 6.52
N ARG A 256 -1.59 -6.51 7.39
CA ARG A 256 -2.08 -7.68 8.14
C ARG A 256 -3.39 -8.24 7.62
N ALA A 257 -3.99 -7.61 6.62
CA ALA A 257 -5.36 -7.87 6.19
C ALA A 257 -6.37 -7.74 7.37
N ASP A 258 -6.10 -6.84 8.32
CA ASP A 258 -6.95 -6.57 9.49
C ASP A 258 -7.78 -5.28 9.33
N LYS A 259 -7.86 -4.76 8.10
CA LYS A 259 -8.54 -3.52 7.72
C LYS A 259 -7.92 -2.27 8.33
N LYS A 260 -6.71 -2.35 8.89
CA LYS A 260 -5.99 -1.20 9.44
C LYS A 260 -4.87 -0.80 8.50
N LEU A 261 -5.02 0.39 7.92
CA LEU A 261 -4.01 0.95 7.04
C LEU A 261 -2.87 1.56 7.84
N MET A 262 -1.67 1.39 7.30
CA MET A 262 -0.52 2.22 7.63
C MET A 262 -0.15 3.03 6.40
N ALA A 263 0.22 4.28 6.59
CA ALA A 263 0.89 5.02 5.54
C ALA A 263 2.38 4.67 5.55
N TRP A 264 2.99 4.66 4.37
CA TRP A 264 4.41 4.38 4.22
C TRP A 264 5.04 5.33 3.21
N ALA A 265 6.32 5.62 3.42
CA ALA A 265 7.11 6.47 2.54
C ALA A 265 8.61 6.27 2.78
N ILE A 266 9.44 6.87 1.93
CA ILE A 266 10.87 7.00 2.21
C ILE A 266 11.12 8.29 3.00
N TRP A 267 11.70 8.15 4.18
CA TRP A 267 12.21 9.25 4.98
C TRP A 267 13.70 9.46 4.67
N THR A 268 14.08 10.67 4.27
CA THR A 268 15.48 11.02 3.97
C THR A 268 15.93 12.20 4.82
N ASP A 269 16.90 11.95 5.70
CA ASP A 269 17.55 12.94 6.56
C ASP A 269 19.08 12.86 6.44
N THR A 270 19.80 13.54 7.33
CA THR A 270 21.27 13.55 7.35
C THR A 270 21.90 12.19 7.68
N LYS A 271 21.12 11.24 8.20
CA LYS A 271 21.57 9.87 8.51
C LYS A 271 21.28 8.89 7.37
N GLY A 272 20.66 9.34 6.29
CA GLY A 272 20.36 8.55 5.10
C GLY A 272 18.87 8.33 4.86
N SER A 273 18.57 7.58 3.80
CA SER A 273 17.20 7.21 3.43
C SER A 273 16.77 5.93 4.13
N ARG A 274 15.53 5.88 4.63
CA ARG A 274 14.93 4.68 5.23
C ARG A 274 13.46 4.58 4.88
N LEU A 275 12.92 3.37 4.86
CA LEU A 275 11.49 3.15 4.71
C LEU A 275 10.82 3.32 6.08
N VAL A 276 9.76 4.11 6.15
CA VAL A 276 9.00 4.32 7.39
C VAL A 276 7.55 3.93 7.22
N LEU A 277 6.95 3.44 8.31
CA LEU A 277 5.51 3.27 8.43
C LEU A 277 4.99 4.21 9.50
N VAL A 278 3.86 4.85 9.23
CA VAL A 278 3.21 5.81 10.11
C VAL A 278 1.72 5.55 10.19
N ASP A 279 1.10 6.04 11.25
CA ASP A 279 -0.35 6.10 11.35
C ASP A 279 -0.87 7.15 10.34
N PRO A 280 -1.76 6.79 9.39
CA PRO A 280 -2.27 7.72 8.40
C PRO A 280 -3.02 8.91 9.02
N GLY A 281 -3.57 8.76 10.23
CA GLY A 281 -4.23 9.84 10.94
C GLY A 281 -3.30 11.02 11.25
N VAL A 282 -2.00 10.78 11.41
CA VAL A 282 -1.01 11.85 11.67
C VAL A 282 -0.86 12.78 10.46
N LEU A 283 -1.09 12.29 9.25
CA LEU A 283 -1.02 13.09 8.02
C LEU A 283 -2.22 14.03 7.89
N MET A 284 -3.40 13.59 8.33
CA MET A 284 -4.66 14.31 8.14
C MET A 284 -4.99 15.26 9.29
N TYR A 285 -4.75 14.81 10.53
CA TYR A 285 -5.16 15.52 11.74
C TYR A 285 -4.00 16.27 12.41
N GLY A 286 -2.81 16.20 11.81
CA GLY A 286 -1.57 16.66 12.42
C GLY A 286 -1.16 15.81 13.63
N GLY A 287 -0.07 16.21 14.28
CA GLY A 287 0.50 15.49 15.43
C GLY A 287 1.99 15.26 15.27
N SER A 288 2.59 14.59 16.26
CA SER A 288 4.01 14.24 16.17
C SER A 288 4.19 13.15 15.11
N PHE A 289 4.96 13.44 14.06
CA PHE A 289 5.36 12.45 13.08
C PHE A 289 6.34 11.47 13.72
N LYS A 290 5.81 10.38 14.29
CA LYS A 290 6.59 9.31 14.90
C LYS A 290 6.30 8.01 14.16
N PRO A 291 7.25 7.48 13.38
CA PRO A 291 7.08 6.19 12.73
C PRO A 291 6.74 5.08 13.72
N SER A 292 5.75 4.26 13.38
CA SER A 292 5.42 3.04 14.10
C SER A 292 6.47 1.96 13.84
N TRP A 293 7.14 2.04 12.68
CA TRP A 293 8.29 1.24 12.29
C TRP A 293 9.19 2.03 11.33
N SER A 294 10.50 1.74 11.36
CA SER A 294 11.48 2.25 10.41
C SER A 294 12.45 1.14 10.04
N SER A 295 12.84 1.06 8.77
CA SER A 295 13.96 0.23 8.35
C SER A 295 15.26 0.79 8.92
N GLU A 296 16.30 -0.05 8.90
CA GLU A 296 17.67 0.46 8.92
C GLU A 296 17.91 1.40 7.72
N PRO A 297 18.82 2.38 7.83
CA PRO A 297 19.18 3.24 6.71
C PRO A 297 19.70 2.41 5.53
N PHE A 298 19.24 2.74 4.33
CA PHE A 298 19.74 2.14 3.11
C PHE A 298 21.12 2.68 2.75
N GLU A 299 21.93 1.84 2.12
CA GLU A 299 23.17 2.28 1.47
C GLU A 299 22.82 3.15 0.26
N GLY A 300 22.95 4.47 0.44
CA GLY A 300 22.79 5.48 -0.60
C GLY A 300 21.35 5.99 -0.77
N LYS A 301 21.08 6.56 -1.95
CA LYS A 301 19.80 7.24 -2.23
C LYS A 301 18.76 6.22 -2.70
N VAL A 302 17.57 6.24 -2.12
CA VAL A 302 16.43 5.48 -2.66
C VAL A 302 15.91 6.17 -3.92
N LEU A 303 15.75 5.40 -5.00
CA LEU A 303 15.28 5.88 -6.30
C LEU A 303 13.80 5.62 -6.53
N ASP A 304 13.33 4.43 -6.17
CA ASP A 304 11.92 4.01 -6.33
C ASP A 304 11.61 2.90 -5.33
N VAL A 305 10.33 2.71 -5.05
CA VAL A 305 9.81 1.67 -4.16
C VAL A 305 8.55 1.12 -4.80
N THR A 306 8.34 -0.18 -4.65
CA THR A 306 7.05 -0.80 -4.94
C THR A 306 6.69 -1.81 -3.86
N LEU A 307 5.40 -2.08 -3.74
CA LEU A 307 4.85 -3.11 -2.89
C LEU A 307 4.50 -4.34 -3.74
N GLY A 308 4.65 -5.55 -3.20
CA GLY A 308 4.28 -6.78 -3.88
C GLY A 308 4.61 -8.03 -3.07
N LEU A 309 4.55 -9.19 -3.71
CA LEU A 309 5.00 -10.46 -3.14
C LEU A 309 6.47 -10.71 -3.51
N ASP A 310 7.20 -11.46 -2.68
CA ASP A 310 8.59 -11.83 -2.94
C ASP A 310 8.71 -12.56 -4.29
N PRO A 311 9.48 -12.04 -5.27
CA PRO A 311 9.72 -12.73 -6.54
C PRO A 311 10.42 -14.09 -6.43
N LYS A 312 11.06 -14.43 -5.30
CA LYS A 312 11.68 -15.76 -5.12
C LYS A 312 10.65 -16.87 -4.92
N ASP A 313 9.66 -16.63 -4.07
CA ASP A 313 8.69 -17.66 -3.66
C ASP A 313 7.22 -17.34 -3.98
N GLY A 314 6.90 -16.07 -4.24
CA GLY A 314 5.56 -15.57 -4.52
C GLY A 314 4.62 -15.59 -3.32
N LYS A 315 5.12 -15.63 -2.08
CA LYS A 315 4.31 -15.84 -0.88
C LYS A 315 4.36 -14.69 0.10
N VAL A 316 5.56 -14.16 0.36
CA VAL A 316 5.72 -13.17 1.43
C VAL A 316 5.53 -11.76 0.88
N PRO A 317 4.57 -10.98 1.37
CA PRO A 317 4.42 -9.61 0.92
C PRO A 317 5.54 -8.73 1.50
N GLY A 318 5.89 -7.68 0.77
CA GLY A 318 6.98 -6.80 1.18
C GLY A 318 7.22 -5.65 0.21
N PHE A 319 8.24 -4.87 0.53
CA PHE A 319 8.69 -3.74 -0.27
C PHE A 319 9.92 -4.13 -1.08
N LEU A 320 9.89 -3.83 -2.38
CA LEU A 320 11.08 -3.81 -3.21
C LEU A 320 11.56 -2.36 -3.33
N VAL A 321 12.78 -2.11 -2.83
CA VAL A 321 13.40 -0.79 -2.80
C VAL A 321 14.60 -0.78 -3.74
N LEU A 322 14.62 0.16 -4.67
CA LEU A 322 15.77 0.42 -5.55
C LEU A 322 16.63 1.53 -4.95
N THR A 323 17.93 1.28 -4.76
CA THR A 323 18.89 2.29 -4.29
C THR A 323 20.02 2.53 -5.28
N ALA A 324 20.58 3.75 -5.26
CA ALA A 324 21.84 4.11 -5.89
C ALA A 324 22.95 4.21 -4.83
N GLY A 325 24.09 3.57 -5.09
CA GLY A 325 25.24 3.58 -4.18
C GLY A 325 25.75 5.00 -3.88
N SER A 326 26.17 5.24 -2.63
CA SER A 326 26.58 6.57 -2.15
C SER A 326 27.90 7.07 -2.74
N SER A 327 28.80 6.18 -3.17
CA SER A 327 30.15 6.54 -3.60
C SER A 327 30.29 6.79 -5.10
N ASP A 328 29.47 6.16 -5.93
CA ASP A 328 29.63 6.19 -7.40
C ASP A 328 28.38 6.64 -8.16
N GLU A 329 27.21 6.70 -7.51
CA GLU A 329 25.88 6.87 -8.12
C GLU A 329 25.61 5.95 -9.34
N LYS A 330 26.43 4.92 -9.56
CA LYS A 330 26.39 3.99 -10.69
C LYS A 330 25.93 2.62 -10.25
N THR A 331 26.31 2.20 -9.05
CA THR A 331 25.85 0.94 -8.49
C THR A 331 24.36 1.05 -8.18
N ARG A 332 23.59 0.05 -8.63
CA ARG A 332 22.15 -0.08 -8.33
C ARG A 332 21.93 -1.34 -7.55
N THR A 333 21.10 -1.24 -6.51
CA THR A 333 20.79 -2.37 -5.65
C THR A 333 19.29 -2.46 -5.41
N LEU A 334 18.75 -3.67 -5.52
CA LEU A 334 17.42 -4.03 -5.06
C LEU A 334 17.49 -4.61 -3.65
N HIS A 335 16.64 -4.10 -2.77
CA HIS A 335 16.43 -4.61 -1.42
C HIS A 335 15.00 -5.10 -1.31
N PHE A 336 14.79 -6.30 -0.79
CA PHE A 336 13.43 -6.78 -0.49
C PHE A 336 13.22 -6.86 1.02
N LEU A 337 12.33 -6.01 1.53
CA LEU A 337 11.94 -5.98 2.93
C LEU A 337 10.65 -6.76 3.08
N ALA A 338 10.76 -7.98 3.60
CA ALA A 338 9.66 -8.92 3.78
C ALA A 338 8.92 -8.66 5.09
N LEU A 339 7.60 -8.68 5.06
CA LEU A 339 6.74 -8.68 6.25
C LEU A 339 7.02 -9.94 7.10
N GLN A 340 7.05 -9.78 8.42
CA GLN A 340 7.28 -10.86 9.39
C GLN A 340 6.01 -11.28 10.13
#